data_AF-A0A0Q4U362-F1
#
_entry.id   AF-A0A0Q4U362-F1
#
_cell.length_a   1.000
_cell.length_b   1.000
_cell.length_c   1.000
_cell.angle_alpha   90.00
_cell.angle_beta   90.00
_cell.angle_gamma   90.00
#
_symmetry.space_group_name_H-M   'P 1'
#
loop_
_entity.id
_entity.type
_entity.pdbx_description
1 polymer ?
#
loop_
_entity_poly.entity_id
_entity_poly.type
_entity_poly.pdbx_seq_one_letter_code
_entity_poly.pdbx_strand_id
1 'polypeptide(L)' 'MTTAPYRVDIFAPDGRRSLVAFTEREVALKAESLLAFYKGNVLSVGFTVTCHDPEAARRIAFYLTDVSRELELI' A
#
# COMPACT_ATOMS: atom_id res chain seq x y z
N MET A 1 16.82 -19.52 -0.27
CA MET A 1 16.49 -18.27 0.44
C MET A 1 15.03 -17.97 0.13
N THR A 2 14.12 -18.26 1.06
CA THR A 2 12.69 -17.98 0.89
C THR A 2 12.47 -16.53 1.30
N THR A 3 12.49 -15.62 0.32
CA THR A 3 12.16 -14.21 0.55
C THR A 3 10.70 -14.16 1.00
N ALA A 4 10.44 -13.76 2.25
CA ALA A 4 9.08 -13.59 2.73
C ALA A 4 8.39 -12.53 1.86
N PRO A 5 7.14 -12.77 1.40
CA PRO A 5 6.48 -11.83 0.51
C PRO A 5 6.14 -10.53 1.24
N TYR A 6 6.20 -9.42 0.51
CA TYR A 6 5.70 -8.14 0.95
C TYR A 6 4.19 -8.17 0.98
N ARG A 7 3.59 -7.72 2.08
CA ARG A 7 2.15 -7.57 2.23
C ARG A 7 1.79 -6.12 2.49
N VAL A 8 0.82 -5.59 1.74
CA VAL A 8 0.21 -4.29 1.99
C VAL A 8 -1.28 -4.50 2.19
N ASP A 9 -1.79 -4.06 3.33
CA ASP A 9 -3.21 -4.07 3.62
C ASP A 9 -3.76 -2.66 3.50
N ILE A 10 -4.73 -2.47 2.60
CA ILE A 10 -5.44 -1.20 2.40
C ILE A 10 -6.80 -1.32 3.08
N PHE A 11 -7.14 -0.31 3.87
CA PHE A 11 -8.40 -0.17 4.58
C PHE A 11 -9.17 0.98 3.93
N ALA A 12 -10.32 0.66 3.36
CA ALA A 12 -11.22 1.62 2.74
C ALA A 12 -12.65 1.41 3.29
N PRO A 13 -13.58 2.34 3.07
CA PRO A 13 -14.96 2.22 3.57
C PRO A 13 -15.70 0.97 3.08
N ASP A 14 -15.32 0.42 1.93
CA ASP A 14 -15.89 -0.80 1.34
C ASP A 14 -15.23 -2.09 1.87
N GLY A 15 -14.15 -1.98 2.65
CA GLY A 15 -13.52 -3.09 3.35
C GLY A 15 -11.99 -3.07 3.34
N ARG A 16 -11.40 -4.17 3.81
CA ARG A 16 -9.95 -4.39 3.79
C ARG A 16 -9.56 -5.18 2.54
N ARG A 17 -8.50 -4.74 1.86
CA ARG A 17 -7.88 -5.43 0.73
C ARG A 17 -6.43 -5.74 1.05
N SER A 18 -6.07 -7.01 1.02
CA SER A 18 -4.69 -7.48 1.22
C SER A 18 -4.01 -7.72 -0.11
N LEU A 19 -2.89 -7.05 -0.34
CA LEU A 19 -2.03 -7.21 -1.50
C LEU A 19 -0.75 -7.91 -1.07
N VAL A 20 -0.32 -8.91 -1.85
CA VAL A 20 0.89 -9.69 -1.56
C VAL A 20 1.74 -9.74 -2.83
N ALA A 21 3.04 -9.50 -2.69
CA ALA A 21 3.99 -9.61 -3.79
C ALA A 21 5.37 -10.07 -3.31
N PHE A 22 6.25 -10.48 -4.24
CA PHE A 22 7.60 -10.94 -3.89
C PHE A 22 8.67 -9.85 -4.02
N THR A 23 8.30 -8.65 -4.49
CA THR A 23 9.20 -7.50 -4.61
C THR A 23 8.57 -6.22 -4.08
N GLU A 24 9.41 -5.28 -3.61
CA GLU A 24 8.97 -3.95 -3.16
C GLU A 24 8.20 -3.21 -4.26
N ARG A 25 8.74 -3.21 -5.48
CA ARG A 25 8.15 -2.51 -6.62
C ARG A 25 6.77 -3.07 -6.98
N GLU A 26 6.64 -4.39 -7.02
CA GLU A 26 5.38 -5.02 -7.40
C GLU A 26 4.28 -4.75 -6.38
N VAL A 27 4.58 -4.84 -5.07
CA VAL A 27 3.58 -4.55 -4.05
C VAL A 27 3.18 -3.08 -4.06
N ALA A 28 4.14 -2.18 -4.29
CA ALA A 28 3.90 -0.74 -4.37
C ALA A 28 2.98 -0.39 -5.55
N LEU A 29 3.25 -0.92 -6.75
CA LEU A 29 2.41 -0.68 -7.94
C LEU A 29 0.99 -1.25 -7.77
N LYS A 30 0.85 -2.43 -7.16
CA LYS A 30 -0.48 -3.00 -6.85
C LYS A 30 -1.25 -2.11 -5.87
N ALA A 31 -0.56 -1.60 -4.84
CA ALA A 31 -1.15 -0.73 -3.84
C ALA A 31 -1.53 0.64 -4.44
N GLU A 32 -0.65 1.25 -5.22
CA GLU A 32 -0.92 2.47 -5.99
C GLU A 32 -2.14 2.30 -6.90
N SER A 33 -2.21 1.22 -7.67
CA SER A 33 -3.35 0.96 -8.56
C SER A 33 -4.67 0.87 -7.79
N LEU A 34 -4.64 0.29 -6.58
CA LEU A 34 -5.81 0.22 -5.72
C LEU A 34 -6.16 1.58 -5.09
N LEU A 35 -5.16 2.36 -4.67
CA LEU A 35 -5.38 3.73 -4.19
C LEU A 35 -5.97 4.63 -5.28
N ALA A 36 -5.47 4.51 -6.51
CA ALA A 36 -5.97 5.24 -7.67
C ALA A 36 -7.44 4.91 -7.99
N PHE A 37 -7.89 3.67 -7.71
CA PHE A 37 -9.29 3.30 -7.81
C PHE A 37 -10.18 4.06 -6.80
N TYR A 38 -9.65 4.38 -5.62
CA TYR A 38 -10.36 5.16 -4.60
C TYR A 38 -10.18 6.68 -4.77
N LYS A 39 -9.46 7.16 -5.80
CA LYS A 39 -9.28 8.59 -6.06
C LYS A 39 -10.62 9.33 -6.08
N GLY A 40 -10.73 10.39 -5.28
CA GLY A 40 -11.96 11.20 -5.14
C GLY A 40 -12.95 10.69 -4.08
N ASN A 41 -12.74 9.50 -3.50
CA ASN A 41 -13.46 9.05 -2.31
C ASN A 41 -12.64 9.42 -1.06
N VAL A 42 -12.79 10.66 -0.61
CA VAL A 42 -12.02 11.32 0.48
C VAL A 42 -12.28 10.73 1.88
N LEU A 43 -12.92 9.56 1.98
CA LEU A 43 -13.31 8.98 3.25
C LEU A 43 -12.33 7.88 3.67
N SER A 44 -11.27 8.31 4.36
CA SER A 44 -10.46 7.48 5.27
C SER A 44 -9.83 6.22 4.67
N VAL A 45 -9.11 6.37 3.54
CA VAL A 45 -8.27 5.29 3.01
C VAL A 45 -6.96 5.24 3.81
N GLY A 46 -6.73 4.13 4.51
CA GLY A 46 -5.51 3.86 5.26
C GLY A 46 -4.77 2.63 4.72
N PHE A 47 -3.50 2.46 5.09
CA PHE A 47 -2.76 1.26 4.72
C PHE A 47 -1.76 0.83 5.80
N THR A 48 -1.41 -0.45 5.80
CA THR A 48 -0.33 -1.00 6.62
C THR A 48 0.57 -1.87 5.76
N VAL A 49 1.88 -1.78 5.98
CA VAL A 49 2.89 -2.55 5.25
C VAL A 49 3.50 -3.57 6.21
N THR A 50 3.48 -4.84 5.83
CA THR A 50 4.10 -5.94 6.58
C THR A 50 5.09 -6.65 5.68
N CYS A 51 6.37 -6.65 6.06
CA CYS A 51 7.40 -7.48 5.43
C CYS A 51 8.51 -7.79 6.43
N HIS A 52 9.44 -8.67 6.04
CA HIS A 52 10.55 -9.10 6.90
C HIS A 52 11.65 -8.03 7.02
N ASP A 53 11.78 -7.13 6.04
CA ASP A 53 12.75 -6.03 6.07
C ASP A 53 12.05 -4.72 6.53
N PRO A 54 12.30 -4.24 7.76
CA PRO A 54 11.67 -3.01 8.26
C PRO A 54 12.06 -1.77 7.45
N GLU A 55 13.25 -1.74 6.83
CA GLU A 55 13.64 -0.62 5.97
C GLU A 55 12.86 -0.63 4.65
N ALA A 56 12.63 -1.81 4.07
CA ALA A 56 11.74 -1.96 2.92
C ALA A 56 10.30 -1.58 3.26
N ALA A 57 9.79 -2.00 4.42
CA ALA A 57 8.46 -1.61 4.89
C ALA A 57 8.33 -0.08 4.95
N ARG A 58 9.38 0.59 5.48
CA ARG A 58 9.43 2.05 5.58
C ARG A 58 9.48 2.72 4.20
N ARG A 59 10.30 2.22 3.26
CA ARG A 59 10.34 2.74 1.88
C ARG A 59 8.98 2.66 1.19
N ILE A 60 8.33 1.49 1.27
CA ILE A 60 7.01 1.27 0.68
C ILE A 60 5.98 2.18 1.35
N ALA A 61 6.00 2.31 2.68
CA ALA A 61 5.06 3.16 3.40
C ALA A 61 5.22 4.64 3.01
N PHE A 62 6.46 5.15 2.95
CA PHE A 62 6.73 6.53 2.49
C PHE A 62 6.23 6.78 1.08
N TYR A 63 6.51 5.84 0.17
CA TYR A 63 6.03 5.94 -1.21
C TYR A 63 4.50 5.97 -1.29
N LEU A 64 3.82 5.08 -0.57
CA LEU A 64 2.35 5.03 -0.56
C LEU A 64 1.73 6.26 0.12
N THR A 65 2.37 6.83 1.14
CA THR A 65 1.92 8.09 1.75
C THR A 65 1.97 9.24 0.74
N ASP A 66 3.04 9.32 -0.05
CA ASP A 66 3.19 10.33 -1.10
C ASP A 66 2.10 10.17 -2.17
N VAL A 67 1.89 8.95 -2.66
CA VAL A 67 0.81 8.61 -3.60
C VAL A 67 -0.57 8.95 -3.01
N SER A 68 -0.85 8.61 -1.75
CA SER A 68 -2.13 8.93 -1.11
C SER A 68 -2.37 10.44 -1.02
N ARG A 69 -1.32 11.24 -0.81
CA ARG A 69 -1.41 12.70 -0.82
C ARG A 69 -1.66 13.24 -2.22
N GLU A 70 -0.99 12.73 -3.24
CA GLU A 70 -1.24 13.11 -4.64
C GLU A 70 -2.67 12.79 -5.10
N LEU A 71 -3.27 11.74 -4.53
CA LEU A 71 -4.64 11.31 -4.82
C LEU A 71 -5.70 11.98 -3.94
N GLU A 72 -5.30 12.91 -3.06
CA GLU A 72 -6.17 13.62 -2.12
C GLU A 72 -6.98 12.68 -1.21
N LEU A 73 -6.37 11.57 -0.80
CA LEU A 73 -6.99 10.56 0.06
C LEU A 73 -6.76 10.82 1.56
N ILE A 74 -5.75 11.63 1.90
CA ILE A 74 -5.32 12.00 3.26
C ILE A 74 -4.78 13.43 3.32
#